data_AF-A0AA38Y803-F1
#
_entry.id   AF-A0AA38Y803-F1
#
_cell.length_a   1.000
_cell.length_b   1.000
_cell.length_c   1.000
_cell.angle_alpha   90.00
_cell.angle_beta   90.00
_cell.angle_gamma   90.00
#
_symmetry.space_group_name_H-M   'P 1'
#
loop_
_entity.id
_entity.type
_entity.pdbx_description
1 polymer ?
#
loop_
_entity_poly.entity_id
_entity_poly.type
_entity_poly.pdbx_seq_one_letter_code
_entity_poly.pdbx_strand_id
1 'polypeptide(L)'
;MAVPTYNSIKNSPLTQTFGMNEVAFLLFSEGKRYLLTVALNSCFGIFLVSPEATVSAHIPPHPGTNFTDPQAGDKNLISKMREFAAQYNSKKEYFSHYNVCLVIAKFHGKNPLPDKKAFIERCLRKFKVEFPIQDYEVKAPGEPRRDEHGTAFVDGMATSGAILYVEDKIAMRVKRPPSADAERVGSTTVPSSNPIFPREQSSDQQKSSGDTPNRRPAKEKDGQKESKPQLRYVKSTKSDTGARIVTIDERKVMIQAEEWKTAETNGRKILVCQRYMLYTDP
;
A
#
# COMPACT_ATOMS: atom_id res chain seq x y z
N MET A 1 31.04 -15.19 -2.49
CA MET A 1 30.17 -15.19 -1.29
C MET A 1 28.96 -16.06 -1.58
N ALA A 2 28.52 -16.88 -0.61
CA ALA A 2 27.29 -17.65 -0.74
C ALA A 2 26.07 -16.71 -0.88
N VAL A 3 25.05 -17.14 -1.62
CA VAL A 3 23.79 -16.42 -1.75
C VAL A 3 23.07 -16.45 -0.39
N PRO A 4 22.66 -15.30 0.17
CA PRO A 4 21.95 -15.28 1.44
C PRO A 4 20.59 -15.94 1.32
N THR A 5 20.20 -16.67 2.35
CA THR A 5 18.87 -17.25 2.55
C THR A 5 18.28 -16.74 3.87
N TYR A 6 16.96 -16.77 4.01
CA TYR A 6 16.24 -16.42 5.23
C TYR A 6 16.85 -17.12 6.44
N ASN A 7 17.07 -18.44 6.33
CA ASN A 7 17.64 -19.24 7.40
C ASN A 7 19.06 -18.82 7.78
N SER A 8 19.87 -18.34 6.83
CA SER A 8 21.22 -17.84 7.11
C SER A 8 21.25 -16.45 7.74
N ILE A 9 20.22 -15.62 7.54
CA ILE A 9 20.23 -14.21 7.98
C ILE A 9 19.32 -13.93 9.18
N LYS A 10 18.30 -14.75 9.46
CA LYS A 10 17.25 -14.42 10.44
C LYS A 10 17.76 -14.14 11.86
N ASN A 11 18.88 -14.76 12.24
CA ASN A 11 19.54 -14.58 13.54
C ASN A 11 20.88 -13.84 13.43
N SER A 12 21.23 -13.33 12.24
CA SER A 12 22.50 -12.63 12.03
C SER A 12 22.50 -11.28 12.75
N PRO A 13 23.58 -10.89 13.44
CA PRO A 13 23.69 -9.56 14.03
C PRO A 13 23.68 -8.44 12.98
N LEU A 14 23.93 -8.77 11.70
CA LEU A 14 23.85 -7.85 10.57
C LEU A 14 22.41 -7.60 10.10
N THR A 15 21.42 -8.29 10.66
CA THR A 15 20.02 -8.17 10.28
C THR A 15 19.31 -7.18 11.19
N GLN A 16 18.50 -6.32 10.58
CA GLN A 16 17.45 -5.54 11.21
C GLN A 16 16.11 -6.10 10.76
N THR A 17 15.18 -6.29 11.68
CA THR A 17 13.83 -6.78 11.37
C THR A 17 12.81 -5.66 11.49
N PHE A 18 11.77 -5.70 10.68
CA PHE A 18 10.58 -4.86 10.83
C PHE A 18 9.31 -5.69 10.71
N GLY A 19 8.34 -5.34 11.54
CA GLY A 19 7.11 -6.08 11.75
C GLY A 19 5.98 -5.71 10.80
N MET A 20 4.89 -6.46 10.92
CA MET A 20 3.63 -6.12 10.28
C MET A 20 3.14 -4.76 10.76
N ASN A 21 2.63 -3.97 9.82
CA ASN A 21 2.19 -2.59 10.00
C ASN A 21 3.29 -1.57 10.32
N GLU A 22 4.53 -1.86 9.93
CA GLU A 22 5.68 -0.96 10.13
C GLU A 22 6.25 -0.46 8.80
N VAL A 23 6.85 0.74 8.87
CA VAL A 23 7.73 1.29 7.84
C VAL A 23 9.12 1.41 8.45
N ALA A 24 10.11 0.82 7.81
CA ALA A 24 11.48 0.80 8.27
C ALA A 24 12.43 1.43 7.25
N PHE A 25 13.48 2.05 7.76
CA PHE A 25 14.63 2.50 6.99
C PHE A 25 15.87 1.75 7.47
N LEU A 26 16.78 1.45 6.54
CA LEU A 26 18.10 0.95 6.87
C LEU A 26 19.15 1.58 5.95
N LEU A 27 20.20 2.13 6.55
CA LEU A 27 21.42 2.55 5.88
C LEU A 27 22.47 1.45 6.00
N PHE A 28 22.98 0.92 4.88
CA PHE A 28 23.83 -0.28 4.91
C PHE A 28 25.24 -0.02 5.48
N SER A 29 25.64 1.25 5.62
CA SER A 29 26.93 1.61 6.23
C SER A 29 26.93 1.61 7.77
N GLU A 30 25.77 1.43 8.43
CA GLU A 30 25.64 1.51 9.89
C GLU A 30 25.79 0.15 10.59
N GLY A 31 26.65 -0.73 10.06
CA GLY A 31 26.92 -2.05 10.64
C GLY A 31 25.79 -3.08 10.46
N LYS A 32 24.73 -2.72 9.74
CA LYS A 32 23.64 -3.61 9.32
C LYS A 32 23.69 -3.82 7.81
N ARG A 33 23.43 -5.05 7.40
CA ARG A 33 23.45 -5.49 5.99
C ARG A 33 22.06 -5.83 5.47
N TYR A 34 21.23 -6.41 6.33
CA TYR A 34 19.94 -6.97 5.92
C TYR A 34 18.78 -6.23 6.58
N LEU A 35 17.77 -5.86 5.79
CA LEU A 35 16.47 -5.45 6.32
C LEU A 35 15.45 -6.54 6.00
N LEU A 36 14.95 -7.22 7.02
CA LEU A 36 14.12 -8.42 6.94
C LEU A 36 12.71 -8.17 7.45
N THR A 37 11.71 -8.68 6.74
CA THR A 37 10.37 -8.89 7.28
C THR A 37 9.91 -10.32 7.07
N VAL A 38 9.03 -10.77 7.96
CA VAL A 38 8.52 -12.14 8.01
C VAL A 38 7.00 -12.11 8.08
N ALA A 39 6.38 -13.27 7.86
CA ALA A 39 4.93 -13.46 8.05
C ALA A 39 4.07 -12.54 7.16
N LEU A 40 4.45 -12.35 5.90
CA LEU A 40 3.71 -11.51 4.95
C LEU A 40 2.24 -11.97 4.80
N ASN A 41 1.86 -13.25 4.90
CA ASN A 41 0.49 -13.74 5.15
C ASN A 41 -0.71 -12.89 4.66
N SER A 42 -0.80 -12.54 3.36
CA SER A 42 -1.85 -11.66 2.77
C SER A 42 -1.64 -10.15 2.89
N CYS A 43 -0.51 -9.72 3.43
CA CYS A 43 -0.04 -8.34 3.51
C CYS A 43 0.70 -7.93 2.23
N PHE A 44 0.86 -6.61 2.10
CA PHE A 44 1.65 -5.97 1.06
C PHE A 44 3.05 -5.69 1.60
N GLY A 45 4.07 -6.09 0.86
CA GLY A 45 5.45 -5.64 1.09
C GLY A 45 5.80 -4.56 0.07
N ILE A 46 6.40 -3.46 0.49
CA ILE A 46 6.83 -2.38 -0.41
C ILE A 46 8.29 -2.09 -0.10
N PHE A 47 9.14 -2.12 -1.12
CA PHE A 47 10.59 -2.01 -0.95
C PHE A 47 11.13 -0.97 -1.92
N LEU A 48 11.63 0.14 -1.41
CA LEU A 48 12.46 1.08 -2.16
C LEU A 48 13.92 0.76 -1.81
N VAL A 49 14.70 0.42 -2.82
CA VAL A 49 16.05 -0.14 -2.64
C VAL A 49 17.03 0.68 -3.46
N SER A 50 18.12 1.14 -2.83
CA SER A 50 19.33 1.66 -3.48
C SER A 50 20.55 0.85 -3.04
N PRO A 51 21.71 1.03 -3.69
CA PRO A 51 22.97 0.44 -3.22
C PRO A 51 23.41 0.91 -1.83
N GLU A 52 22.90 2.04 -1.34
CA GLU A 52 23.29 2.66 -0.06
C GLU A 52 22.29 2.37 1.06
N ALA A 53 20.99 2.33 0.74
CA ALA A 53 19.95 2.24 1.74
C ALA A 53 18.67 1.55 1.22
N THR A 54 17.74 1.32 2.14
CA THR A 54 16.38 0.91 1.79
C THR A 54 15.34 1.57 2.69
N VAL A 55 14.18 1.89 2.11
CA VAL A 55 12.93 2.13 2.84
C VAL A 55 12.00 0.98 2.51
N SER A 56 11.45 0.33 3.52
CA SER A 56 10.54 -0.81 3.36
C SER A 56 9.29 -0.65 4.20
N ALA A 57 8.17 -1.20 3.74
CA ALA A 57 6.91 -1.23 4.49
C ALA A 57 6.26 -2.61 4.40
N HIS A 58 5.72 -3.07 5.52
CA HIS A 58 4.93 -4.29 5.61
C HIS A 58 3.53 -3.86 6.05
N ILE A 59 2.60 -3.81 5.10
CA ILE A 59 1.28 -3.22 5.31
C ILE A 59 0.21 -4.34 5.27
N PRO A 60 -0.46 -4.64 6.38
CA PRO A 60 -1.57 -5.58 6.36
C PRO A 60 -2.79 -4.94 5.67
N PRO A 61 -3.67 -5.76 5.06
CA PRO A 61 -4.90 -5.26 4.44
C PRO A 61 -5.87 -4.68 5.46
N HIS A 62 -5.74 -5.09 6.72
CA HIS A 62 -6.47 -4.55 7.87
C HIS A 62 -5.51 -4.38 9.06
N PRO A 63 -5.57 -3.26 9.81
CA PRO A 63 -4.60 -2.98 10.89
C PRO A 63 -4.74 -3.88 12.13
N GLY A 64 -5.77 -4.71 12.22
CA GLY A 64 -5.99 -5.67 13.31
C GLY A 64 -7.46 -5.93 13.60
N THR A 65 -7.77 -6.89 14.47
CA THR A 65 -9.15 -7.29 14.82
C THR A 65 -9.89 -6.28 15.69
N ASN A 66 -9.17 -5.36 16.34
CA ASN A 66 -9.74 -4.40 17.29
C ASN A 66 -10.32 -3.14 16.62
N PHE A 67 -10.25 -3.05 15.29
CA PHE A 67 -10.76 -1.89 14.56
C PHE A 67 -12.19 -2.17 14.10
N THR A 68 -13.13 -1.39 14.62
CA THR A 68 -14.56 -1.47 14.28
C THR A 68 -14.94 -0.62 13.07
N ASP A 69 -14.03 0.24 12.60
CA ASP A 69 -14.23 1.09 11.43
C ASP A 69 -14.16 0.26 10.14
N PRO A 70 -15.25 0.19 9.33
CA PRO A 70 -15.23 -0.54 8.06
C PRO A 70 -14.16 -0.06 7.08
N GLN A 71 -13.66 1.18 7.24
CA GLN A 71 -12.61 1.78 6.42
C GLN A 71 -11.22 1.67 7.04
N ALA A 72 -11.04 0.93 8.14
CA ALA A 72 -9.77 0.82 8.84
C ALA A 72 -8.63 0.32 7.93
N GLY A 73 -8.92 -0.62 7.03
CA GLY A 73 -7.96 -1.10 6.04
C GLY A 73 -7.45 0.00 5.10
N ASP A 74 -8.37 0.78 4.51
CA ASP A 74 -8.07 1.89 3.60
C ASP A 74 -7.30 3.00 4.30
N LYS A 75 -7.76 3.39 5.49
CA LYS A 75 -7.09 4.41 6.31
C LYS A 75 -5.69 3.97 6.71
N ASN A 76 -5.51 2.70 7.10
CA ASN A 76 -4.20 2.15 7.42
C ASN A 76 -3.28 2.18 6.20
N LEU A 77 -3.78 1.73 5.05
CA LEU A 77 -3.01 1.72 3.81
C LEU A 77 -2.57 3.13 3.39
N ILE A 78 -3.49 4.10 3.43
CA ILE A 78 -3.17 5.51 3.16
C ILE A 78 -2.10 6.03 4.13
N SER A 79 -2.29 5.78 5.43
CA SER A 79 -1.38 6.22 6.48
C SER A 79 0.04 5.66 6.28
N LYS A 80 0.16 4.35 6.04
CA LYS A 80 1.46 3.69 5.84
C LYS A 80 2.13 4.10 4.54
N MET A 81 1.38 4.36 3.47
CA MET A 81 1.95 4.91 2.23
C MET A 81 2.45 6.35 2.41
N ARG A 82 1.77 7.16 3.23
CA ARG A 82 2.25 8.51 3.61
C ARG A 82 3.54 8.42 4.43
N GLU A 83 3.59 7.52 5.40
CA GLU A 83 4.78 7.26 6.23
C GLU A 83 5.97 6.78 5.39
N PHE A 84 5.77 5.82 4.50
CA PHE A 84 6.77 5.35 3.54
C PHE A 84 7.34 6.48 2.68
N ALA A 85 6.47 7.33 2.15
CA ALA A 85 6.90 8.47 1.35
C ALA A 85 7.63 9.53 2.19
N ALA A 86 7.21 9.76 3.44
CA ALA A 86 7.90 10.66 4.35
C ALA A 86 9.31 10.17 4.67
N GLN A 87 9.47 8.87 4.94
CA GLN A 87 10.77 8.24 5.18
C GLN A 87 11.71 8.44 3.98
N TYR A 88 11.25 8.14 2.76
CA TYR A 88 12.02 8.42 1.54
C TYR A 88 12.37 9.90 1.41
N ASN A 89 11.39 10.79 1.54
CA ASN A 89 11.60 12.23 1.35
C ASN A 89 12.64 12.81 2.34
N SER A 90 12.67 12.29 3.57
CA SER A 90 13.62 12.72 4.61
C SER A 90 15.06 12.25 4.39
N LYS A 91 15.28 11.33 3.44
CA LYS A 91 16.54 10.57 3.26
C LYS A 91 16.92 10.44 1.78
N LYS A 92 16.45 11.37 0.95
CA LYS A 92 16.58 11.34 -0.52
C LYS A 92 18.03 11.25 -0.99
N GLU A 93 18.95 11.79 -0.21
CA GLU A 93 20.39 11.76 -0.46
C GLU A 93 20.94 10.34 -0.63
N TYR A 94 20.33 9.31 -0.02
CA TYR A 94 20.73 7.91 -0.17
C TYR A 94 20.06 7.19 -1.35
N PHE A 95 19.24 7.89 -2.13
CA PHE A 95 18.43 7.31 -3.21
C PHE A 95 18.68 8.03 -4.53
N SER A 96 19.96 8.16 -4.89
CA SER A 96 20.36 8.67 -6.22
C SER A 96 20.04 7.68 -7.34
N HIS A 97 20.19 6.38 -7.06
CA HIS A 97 19.89 5.27 -7.96
C HIS A 97 19.10 4.23 -7.19
N TYR A 98 17.80 4.16 -7.44
CA TYR A 98 16.92 3.26 -6.72
C TYR A 98 15.83 2.68 -7.62
N ASN A 99 15.35 1.51 -7.23
CA ASN A 99 14.13 0.92 -7.77
C ASN A 99 13.15 0.67 -6.62
N VAL A 100 11.88 0.49 -7.00
CA VAL A 100 10.82 0.13 -6.07
C VAL A 100 10.29 -1.25 -6.46
N CYS A 101 9.91 -2.09 -5.50
CA CYS A 101 9.20 -3.34 -5.74
C CYS A 101 7.97 -3.42 -4.84
N LEU A 102 6.88 -3.92 -5.41
CA LEU A 102 5.65 -4.24 -4.70
C LEU A 102 5.52 -5.76 -4.58
N VAL A 103 5.54 -6.28 -3.37
CA VAL A 103 5.33 -7.69 -3.04
C VAL A 103 3.87 -7.89 -2.62
N ILE A 104 3.15 -8.79 -3.29
CA ILE A 104 1.72 -9.02 -3.04
C ILE A 104 1.39 -10.49 -2.88
N ALA A 105 0.39 -10.76 -2.05
CA ALA A 105 -0.18 -12.08 -1.93
C ALA A 105 -1.00 -12.48 -3.15
N LYS A 106 -0.85 -13.75 -3.55
CA LYS A 106 -1.81 -14.49 -4.34
C LYS A 106 -2.40 -15.61 -3.52
N PHE A 107 -3.70 -15.83 -3.66
CA PHE A 107 -4.42 -16.94 -3.06
C PHE A 107 -5.13 -17.71 -4.17
N HIS A 108 -4.76 -18.98 -4.37
CA HIS A 108 -5.19 -19.80 -5.49
C HIS A 108 -4.98 -19.09 -6.85
N GLY A 109 -3.80 -18.48 -7.02
CA GLY A 109 -3.44 -17.76 -8.24
C GLY A 109 -4.17 -16.44 -8.47
N LYS A 110 -5.09 -16.03 -7.58
CA LYS A 110 -5.83 -14.77 -7.67
C LYS A 110 -5.30 -13.74 -6.68
N ASN A 111 -5.36 -12.46 -7.05
CA ASN A 111 -5.13 -11.40 -6.09
C ASN A 111 -6.43 -11.16 -5.29
N PRO A 112 -6.43 -11.37 -3.97
CA PRO A 112 -7.64 -11.21 -3.16
C PRO A 112 -8.10 -9.76 -3.02
N LEU A 113 -7.24 -8.77 -3.28
CA LEU A 113 -7.48 -7.35 -2.99
C LEU A 113 -7.04 -6.43 -4.17
N PRO A 114 -7.73 -6.51 -5.32
CA PRO A 114 -7.37 -5.76 -6.52
C PRO A 114 -7.41 -4.23 -6.31
N ASP A 115 -8.37 -3.73 -5.54
CA ASP A 115 -8.57 -2.28 -5.34
C ASP A 115 -7.41 -1.68 -4.53
N LYS A 116 -6.95 -2.42 -3.51
CA LYS A 116 -5.84 -2.04 -2.63
C LYS A 116 -4.52 -2.09 -3.39
N LYS A 117 -4.31 -3.12 -4.21
CA LYS A 117 -3.20 -3.18 -5.17
C LYS A 117 -3.20 -1.95 -6.08
N ALA A 118 -4.33 -1.65 -6.72
CA ALA A 118 -4.44 -0.51 -7.64
C ALA A 118 -4.16 0.83 -6.94
N PHE A 119 -4.55 0.98 -5.68
CA PHE A 119 -4.19 2.15 -4.88
C PHE A 119 -2.67 2.27 -4.67
N ILE A 120 -2.02 1.19 -4.21
CA ILE A 120 -0.57 1.18 -3.98
C ILE A 120 0.17 1.50 -5.27
N GLU A 121 -0.18 0.87 -6.39
CA GLU A 121 0.43 1.15 -7.68
C GLU A 121 0.35 2.64 -8.07
N ARG A 122 -0.81 3.29 -7.87
CA ARG A 122 -0.95 4.73 -8.13
C ARG A 122 -0.01 5.56 -7.25
N CYS A 123 0.16 5.19 -5.99
CA CYS A 123 1.12 5.84 -5.10
C CYS A 123 2.56 5.64 -5.56
N LEU A 124 2.95 4.41 -5.93
CA LEU A 124 4.31 4.08 -6.35
C LEU A 124 4.71 4.73 -7.68
N ARG A 125 3.76 4.89 -8.63
CA ARG A 125 4.03 5.63 -9.89
C ARG A 125 4.50 7.06 -9.67
N LYS A 126 4.22 7.67 -8.52
CA LYS A 126 4.69 9.03 -8.20
C LYS A 126 6.19 9.12 -7.95
N PHE A 127 6.86 8.00 -7.67
CA PHE A 127 8.32 7.93 -7.56
C PHE A 127 9.00 7.99 -8.94
N LYS A 128 8.23 7.91 -10.04
CA LYS A 128 8.74 8.00 -11.43
C LYS A 128 9.83 6.97 -11.76
N VAL A 129 9.77 5.82 -11.11
CA VAL A 129 10.58 4.64 -11.43
C VAL A 129 9.66 3.51 -11.84
N GLU A 130 10.15 2.64 -12.73
CA GLU A 130 9.49 1.36 -12.94
C GLU A 130 9.59 0.53 -11.67
N PHE A 131 8.52 -0.23 -11.38
CA PHE A 131 8.51 -1.12 -10.23
C PHE A 131 7.95 -2.50 -10.62
N PRO A 132 8.71 -3.58 -10.47
CA PRO A 132 8.17 -4.92 -10.59
C PRO A 132 7.16 -5.22 -9.48
N ILE A 133 6.18 -6.03 -9.81
CA ILE A 133 5.24 -6.62 -8.86
C ILE A 133 5.65 -8.08 -8.68
N GLN A 134 6.04 -8.45 -7.46
CA GLN A 134 6.40 -9.80 -7.09
C GLN A 134 5.26 -10.46 -6.33
N ASP A 135 4.73 -11.53 -6.87
CA ASP A 135 3.70 -12.31 -6.17
C ASP A 135 4.34 -13.37 -5.26
N TYR A 136 3.67 -13.70 -4.15
CA TYR A 136 3.92 -14.90 -3.36
C TYR A 136 2.60 -15.62 -3.07
N GLU A 137 2.62 -16.96 -3.04
CA GLU A 137 1.41 -17.77 -2.89
C GLU A 137 1.09 -17.98 -1.41
N VAL A 138 -0.01 -17.43 -0.92
CA VAL A 138 -0.49 -17.63 0.45
C VAL A 138 -0.99 -19.04 0.63
N LYS A 139 -0.43 -19.74 1.62
CA LYS A 139 -0.83 -21.08 2.01
C LYS A 139 -2.04 -21.08 2.94
N ALA A 140 -2.97 -22.02 2.72
CA ALA A 140 -4.13 -22.21 3.58
C ALA A 140 -3.74 -22.71 4.98
N PRO A 141 -4.59 -22.56 6.01
CA PRO A 141 -4.35 -23.17 7.31
C PRO A 141 -4.11 -24.68 7.19
N GLY A 142 -3.09 -25.19 7.87
CA GLY A 142 -2.70 -26.62 7.82
C GLY A 142 -1.82 -27.03 6.63
N GLU A 143 -1.68 -26.21 5.59
CA GLU A 143 -0.73 -26.51 4.50
C GLU A 143 0.72 -26.38 4.97
N PRO A 144 1.62 -27.26 4.48
CA PRO A 144 3.03 -27.21 4.82
C PRO A 144 3.67 -25.91 4.29
N ARG A 145 4.46 -25.26 5.15
CA ARG A 145 5.22 -24.05 4.84
C ARG A 145 6.69 -24.34 5.02
N ARG A 146 7.51 -23.90 4.06
CA ARG A 146 8.96 -23.83 4.26
C ARG A 146 9.28 -22.63 5.14
N ASP A 147 10.45 -22.62 5.77
CA ASP A 147 10.85 -21.57 6.70
C ASP A 147 10.85 -20.18 6.06
N GLU A 148 11.26 -20.09 4.80
CA GLU A 148 11.33 -18.85 4.03
C GLU A 148 9.97 -18.35 3.52
N HIS A 149 8.89 -19.12 3.72
CA HIS A 149 7.57 -18.78 3.21
C HIS A 149 7.04 -17.46 3.82
N GLY A 150 6.58 -16.54 2.97
CA GLY A 150 6.10 -15.24 3.41
C GLY A 150 7.19 -14.35 4.01
N THR A 151 8.46 -14.56 3.64
CA THR A 151 9.58 -13.69 4.04
C THR A 151 10.06 -12.84 2.88
N ALA A 152 10.57 -11.66 3.19
CA ALA A 152 11.25 -10.80 2.24
C ALA A 152 12.37 -10.03 2.93
N PHE A 153 13.50 -9.88 2.24
CA PHE A 153 14.62 -9.11 2.78
C PHE A 153 15.44 -8.43 1.69
N VAL A 154 16.05 -7.30 2.06
CA VAL A 154 17.02 -6.60 1.23
C VAL A 154 18.43 -6.92 1.73
N ASP A 155 19.32 -7.31 0.82
CA ASP A 155 20.78 -7.38 1.04
C ASP A 155 21.46 -6.17 0.41
N GLY A 156 22.00 -5.30 1.25
CA GLY A 156 22.67 -4.06 0.82
C GLY A 156 24.16 -4.16 0.50
N MET A 157 24.80 -5.29 0.81
CA MET A 157 26.23 -5.49 0.60
C MET A 157 26.51 -6.57 -0.45
N ALA A 158 25.61 -6.72 -1.42
CA ALA A 158 25.92 -7.55 -2.57
C ALA A 158 27.04 -6.88 -3.39
N THR A 159 27.96 -7.67 -3.92
CA THR A 159 29.17 -7.17 -4.62
C THR A 159 28.87 -6.23 -5.79
N SER A 160 27.65 -6.29 -6.34
CA SER A 160 27.21 -5.47 -7.48
C SER A 160 26.13 -4.43 -7.12
N GLY A 161 25.81 -4.20 -5.84
CA GLY A 161 24.76 -3.28 -5.41
C GLY A 161 23.86 -3.87 -4.32
N ALA A 162 22.55 -3.64 -4.42
CA ALA A 162 21.56 -4.16 -3.48
C ALA A 162 20.57 -5.14 -4.16
N ILE A 163 20.08 -6.11 -3.40
CA ILE A 163 19.19 -7.17 -3.91
C ILE A 163 18.02 -7.36 -2.96
N LEU A 164 16.80 -7.38 -3.50
CA LEU A 164 15.60 -7.81 -2.80
C LEU A 164 15.35 -9.29 -3.06
N TYR A 165 15.13 -10.04 -1.98
CA TYR A 165 14.71 -11.43 -1.99
C TYR A 165 13.30 -11.56 -1.43
N VAL A 166 12.51 -12.44 -2.03
CA VAL A 166 11.19 -12.89 -1.55
C VAL A 166 11.20 -14.40 -1.56
N GLU A 167 10.99 -15.03 -0.40
CA GLU A 167 11.11 -16.49 -0.23
C GLU A 167 12.41 -17.07 -0.82
N ASP A 168 13.54 -16.45 -0.47
CA ASP A 168 14.90 -16.78 -0.95
C ASP A 168 15.13 -16.68 -2.46
N LYS A 169 14.15 -16.14 -3.21
CA LYS A 169 14.28 -15.87 -4.65
C LYS A 169 14.51 -14.39 -4.89
N ILE A 170 15.37 -14.07 -5.84
CA ILE A 170 15.63 -12.68 -6.23
C ILE A 170 14.38 -12.11 -6.90
N ALA A 171 13.83 -11.05 -6.31
CA ALA A 171 12.72 -10.30 -6.86
C ALA A 171 13.20 -9.06 -7.62
N MET A 172 14.28 -8.43 -7.16
CA MET A 172 14.79 -7.19 -7.75
C MET A 172 16.28 -7.01 -7.46
N ARG A 173 17.03 -6.40 -8.39
CA ARG A 173 18.43 -6.01 -8.22
C ARG A 173 18.58 -4.54 -8.57
N VAL A 174 19.36 -3.82 -7.76
CA VAL A 174 19.73 -2.42 -8.01
C VAL A 174 21.24 -2.36 -8.06
N LYS A 175 21.78 -2.04 -9.23
CA LYS A 175 23.23 -2.02 -9.44
C LYS A 175 23.84 -0.78 -8.83
N ARG A 176 25.02 -0.93 -8.24
CA ARG A 176 25.85 0.23 -7.90
C ARG A 176 26.30 0.90 -9.20
N PRO A 177 26.12 2.21 -9.37
CA PRO A 177 26.71 2.91 -10.50
C PRO A 177 28.23 2.75 -10.45
N PRO A 178 28.93 2.67 -11.60
CA PRO A 178 30.38 2.74 -11.60
C PRO A 178 30.80 4.01 -10.84
N SER A 179 31.74 3.89 -9.90
CA SER A 179 32.24 5.03 -9.14
C SER A 179 32.72 6.11 -10.10
N ALA A 180 32.42 7.39 -9.81
CA ALA A 180 32.76 8.54 -10.65
C ALA A 180 34.26 8.69 -10.96
N ASP A 181 35.14 7.94 -10.29
CA ASP A 181 36.55 7.80 -10.66
C ASP A 181 36.78 7.06 -12.00
N ALA A 182 35.75 6.41 -12.55
CA ALA A 182 35.82 5.68 -13.83
C ALA A 182 35.16 6.40 -15.02
N GLU A 183 34.24 7.35 -14.79
CA GLU A 183 33.50 8.01 -15.88
C GLU A 183 33.33 9.52 -15.62
N ARG A 184 34.44 10.25 -15.73
CA ARG A 184 34.40 11.70 -15.90
C ARG A 184 34.11 12.06 -17.37
N VAL A 185 32.92 11.74 -17.87
CA VAL A 185 32.35 12.37 -19.08
C VAL A 185 30.85 12.59 -18.92
N GLY A 186 30.51 13.78 -18.43
CA GLY A 186 29.29 14.55 -18.76
C GLY A 186 27.91 13.90 -18.59
N SER A 187 27.21 14.23 -17.49
CA SER A 187 25.77 14.50 -17.58
C SER A 187 25.27 15.32 -16.39
N THR A 188 24.77 16.52 -16.69
CA THR A 188 24.18 17.46 -15.76
C THR A 188 22.75 17.01 -15.43
N THR A 189 22.50 16.53 -14.21
CA THR A 189 21.13 16.23 -13.73
C THR A 189 20.64 17.32 -12.77
N VAL A 190 19.48 17.86 -13.10
CA VAL A 190 18.80 18.95 -12.38
C VAL A 190 17.92 18.37 -11.28
N PRO A 191 17.95 18.87 -10.03
CA PRO A 191 17.09 18.36 -8.97
C PRO A 191 15.66 18.90 -9.12
N SER A 192 14.68 18.02 -9.41
CA SER A 192 13.26 18.40 -9.38
C SER A 192 12.70 18.23 -7.96
N SER A 193 12.51 19.34 -7.25
CA SER A 193 11.79 19.38 -5.98
C SER A 193 10.28 19.43 -6.25
N ASN A 194 9.62 18.27 -6.29
CA ASN A 194 8.16 18.21 -6.18
C ASN A 194 7.78 17.33 -4.98
N PRO A 195 6.97 17.83 -4.03
CA PRO A 195 6.44 17.02 -2.95
C PRO A 195 5.50 15.95 -3.52
N ILE A 196 5.77 14.68 -3.18
CA ILE A 196 5.12 13.48 -3.73
C ILE A 196 3.63 13.38 -3.28
N PHE A 197 3.23 14.13 -2.25
CA PHE A 197 1.85 14.19 -1.78
C PHE A 197 1.44 15.65 -1.50
N PRO A 198 0.23 16.07 -1.93
CA PRO A 198 -0.34 17.33 -1.47
C PRO A 198 -0.47 17.32 0.05
N ARG A 199 0.01 18.38 0.70
CA ARG A 199 -0.30 18.68 2.09
C ARG A 199 -1.81 18.98 2.14
N GLU A 200 -2.55 18.29 3.00
CA GLU A 200 -3.92 18.74 3.32
C GLU A 200 -3.80 20.15 3.91
N GLN A 201 -4.49 21.11 3.28
CA GLN A 201 -4.63 22.46 3.83
C GLN A 201 -5.48 22.35 5.09
N SER A 202 -4.83 22.49 6.25
CA SER A 202 -5.51 22.71 7.52
C SER A 202 -6.22 24.05 7.47
N SER A 203 -7.54 24.01 7.30
CA SER A 203 -8.42 25.15 7.52
C SER A 203 -8.66 25.31 9.02
N ASP A 204 -7.74 25.99 9.71
CA ASP A 204 -7.97 26.50 11.06
C ASP A 204 -8.30 27.99 10.99
N GLN A 205 -9.60 28.29 10.98
CA GLN A 205 -10.16 29.56 11.41
C GLN A 205 -11.42 29.27 12.22
N GLN A 206 -11.32 29.26 13.55
CA GLN A 206 -12.40 29.80 14.38
C GLN A 206 -11.96 30.07 15.84
N LYS A 207 -11.84 31.39 16.10
CA LYS A 207 -12.37 32.15 17.24
C LYS A 207 -12.37 31.50 18.62
N SER A 208 -11.51 32.06 19.48
CA SER A 208 -11.62 32.07 20.93
C SER A 208 -12.68 33.06 21.42
N SER A 209 -13.58 32.60 22.27
CA SER A 209 -14.17 33.35 23.39
C SER A 209 -14.87 32.36 24.31
N GLY A 210 -14.49 32.36 25.59
CA GLY A 210 -14.89 31.36 26.58
C GLY A 210 -16.29 31.57 27.18
N ASP A 211 -16.80 30.55 27.86
CA ASP A 211 -17.05 30.55 29.30
C ASP A 211 -17.50 29.14 29.77
N THR A 212 -17.22 28.83 31.04
CA THR A 212 -17.58 27.56 31.76
C THR A 212 -18.90 27.84 32.56
N PRO A 213 -19.65 26.91 33.23
CA PRO A 213 -19.25 25.60 33.78
C PRO A 213 -20.29 24.44 33.89
N ASN A 214 -19.75 23.22 34.07
CA ASN A 214 -20.15 22.15 35.00
C ASN A 214 -21.60 21.54 35.01
N ARG A 215 -21.75 20.27 34.60
CA ARG A 215 -22.63 19.28 35.27
C ARG A 215 -22.34 17.82 34.88
N ARG A 216 -22.36 16.95 35.89
CA ARG A 216 -22.10 15.49 35.92
C ARG A 216 -23.46 14.71 35.88
N PRO A 217 -23.51 13.35 35.90
CA PRO A 217 -23.55 12.41 34.78
C PRO A 217 -24.86 11.56 34.72
N ALA A 218 -25.08 10.77 33.64
CA ALA A 218 -26.03 9.64 33.66
C ALA A 218 -25.69 8.53 32.64
N LYS A 219 -25.97 7.29 33.05
CA LYS A 219 -25.87 5.99 32.35
C LYS A 219 -27.03 5.78 31.37
N GLU A 220 -26.82 5.01 30.29
CA GLU A 220 -27.69 3.94 29.69
C GLU A 220 -27.14 3.56 28.30
N LYS A 221 -26.68 2.32 28.05
CA LYS A 221 -27.40 1.12 27.56
C LYS A 221 -28.28 1.34 26.31
N ASP A 222 -27.84 0.85 25.15
CA ASP A 222 -28.48 -0.23 24.37
C ASP A 222 -28.16 -0.19 22.86
N GLY A 223 -27.91 -1.39 22.30
CA GLY A 223 -28.32 -1.79 20.95
C GLY A 223 -27.58 -1.21 19.74
N GLN A 224 -26.41 -1.78 19.39
CA GLN A 224 -25.82 -1.55 18.07
C GLN A 224 -26.58 -2.35 17.00
N LYS A 225 -27.49 -1.64 16.33
CA LYS A 225 -28.21 -2.06 15.13
C LYS A 225 -27.20 -2.16 13.97
N GLU A 226 -27.07 -3.34 13.35
CA GLU A 226 -26.29 -3.54 12.13
C GLU A 226 -26.71 -2.52 11.07
N SER A 227 -25.81 -1.60 10.71
CA SER A 227 -26.07 -0.63 9.67
C SER A 227 -25.96 -1.33 8.31
N LYS A 228 -27.10 -1.52 7.65
CA LYS A 228 -27.13 -2.05 6.28
C LYS A 228 -26.29 -1.15 5.38
N PRO A 229 -25.51 -1.74 4.45
CA PRO A 229 -24.62 -0.98 3.59
C PRO A 229 -25.43 0.01 2.73
N GLN A 230 -25.05 1.29 2.79
CA GLN A 230 -25.79 2.39 2.19
C GLN A 230 -25.44 2.52 0.69
N LEU A 231 -26.43 2.42 -0.18
CA LEU A 231 -26.27 2.65 -1.62
C LEU A 231 -26.06 4.14 -1.92
N ARG A 232 -25.23 4.46 -2.90
CA ARG A 232 -24.93 5.83 -3.34
C ARG A 232 -25.70 6.18 -4.63
N TYR A 233 -26.37 7.33 -4.66
CA TYR A 233 -27.01 7.82 -5.90
C TYR A 233 -25.96 8.29 -6.91
N VAL A 234 -26.17 7.95 -8.18
CA VAL A 234 -25.40 8.48 -9.31
C VAL A 234 -26.31 8.89 -10.45
N LYS A 235 -25.93 9.96 -11.16
CA LYS A 235 -26.50 10.27 -12.47
C LYS A 235 -25.93 9.29 -13.49
N SER A 236 -26.79 8.78 -14.35
CA SER A 236 -26.41 7.85 -15.41
C SER A 236 -26.95 8.29 -16.76
N THR A 237 -26.21 7.95 -17.83
CA THR A 237 -26.66 8.12 -19.22
C THR A 237 -26.84 6.75 -19.85
N LYS A 238 -28.05 6.48 -20.35
CA LYS A 238 -28.42 5.21 -20.97
C LYS A 238 -27.88 5.13 -22.40
N SER A 239 -27.32 3.99 -22.79
CA SER A 239 -26.96 3.66 -24.17
C SER A 239 -28.10 2.91 -24.87
N ASP A 240 -28.00 2.78 -26.19
CA ASP A 240 -28.96 2.04 -27.02
C ASP A 240 -29.03 0.55 -26.65
N THR A 241 -27.96 0.00 -26.10
CA THR A 241 -27.86 -1.39 -25.61
C THR A 241 -28.46 -1.61 -24.23
N GLY A 242 -28.96 -0.56 -23.56
CA GLY A 242 -29.45 -0.62 -22.19
C GLY A 242 -28.35 -0.53 -21.12
N ALA A 243 -27.07 -0.53 -21.50
CA ALA A 243 -25.98 -0.21 -20.61
C ALA A 243 -26.06 1.26 -20.14
N ARG A 244 -25.38 1.58 -19.05
CA ARG A 244 -25.37 2.93 -18.48
C ARG A 244 -23.97 3.41 -18.20
N ILE A 245 -23.68 4.64 -18.59
CA ILE A 245 -22.43 5.34 -18.25
C ILE A 245 -22.67 6.14 -16.98
N VAL A 246 -21.87 5.89 -15.95
CA VAL A 246 -21.88 6.61 -14.66
C VAL A 246 -20.51 7.22 -14.38
N THR A 247 -20.47 8.32 -13.62
CA THR A 247 -19.21 8.90 -13.14
C THR A 247 -18.97 8.47 -11.70
N ILE A 248 -17.92 7.67 -11.46
CA ILE A 248 -17.47 7.22 -10.14
C ILE A 248 -16.07 7.78 -9.94
N ASP A 249 -15.89 8.62 -8.92
CA ASP A 249 -14.59 9.21 -8.56
C ASP A 249 -13.85 9.81 -9.78
N GLU A 250 -14.57 10.67 -10.50
CA GLU A 250 -14.11 11.37 -11.71
C GLU A 250 -13.83 10.49 -12.94
N ARG A 251 -14.18 9.20 -12.89
CA ARG A 251 -14.04 8.27 -14.00
C ARG A 251 -15.38 7.87 -14.57
N LYS A 252 -15.51 7.88 -15.90
CA LYS A 252 -16.67 7.31 -16.59
C LYS A 252 -16.54 5.79 -16.61
N VAL A 253 -17.53 5.11 -16.05
CA VAL A 253 -17.64 3.64 -16.02
C VAL A 253 -18.90 3.24 -16.76
N MET A 254 -18.77 2.30 -17.69
CA MET A 254 -19.91 1.70 -18.40
C MET A 254 -20.31 0.42 -17.65
N ILE A 255 -21.53 0.40 -17.12
CA ILE A 255 -22.12 -0.74 -16.42
C ILE A 255 -23.15 -1.39 -17.35
N GLN A 256 -23.02 -2.69 -17.58
CA GLN A 256 -23.86 -3.41 -18.54
C GLN A 256 -25.29 -3.52 -18.04
N ALA A 257 -26.25 -3.71 -18.95
CA ALA A 257 -27.67 -3.73 -18.63
C ALA A 257 -28.01 -4.82 -17.58
N GLU A 258 -27.33 -5.96 -17.65
CA GLU A 258 -27.54 -7.13 -16.80
C GLU A 258 -27.04 -6.93 -15.37
N GLU A 259 -26.18 -5.94 -15.14
CA GLU A 259 -25.66 -5.58 -13.80
C GLU A 259 -26.61 -4.65 -13.03
N TRP A 260 -27.67 -4.14 -13.67
CA TRP A 260 -28.71 -3.32 -13.05
C TRP A 260 -29.93 -4.17 -12.67
N LYS A 261 -30.32 -4.10 -11.41
CA LYS A 261 -31.55 -4.71 -10.90
C LYS A 261 -32.56 -3.64 -10.56
N THR A 262 -33.79 -3.78 -11.05
CA THR A 262 -34.89 -2.91 -10.64
C THR A 262 -35.23 -3.18 -9.18
N ALA A 263 -35.28 -2.13 -8.37
CA ALA A 263 -35.76 -2.16 -6.99
C ALA A 263 -36.83 -1.07 -6.81
N GLU A 264 -37.62 -1.18 -5.75
CA GLU A 264 -38.61 -0.17 -5.39
C GLU A 264 -38.31 0.38 -4.01
N THR A 265 -38.25 1.70 -3.90
CA THR A 265 -38.06 2.40 -2.62
C THR A 265 -39.00 3.60 -2.57
N ASN A 266 -39.76 3.72 -1.48
CA ASN A 266 -40.73 4.81 -1.28
C ASN A 266 -41.68 5.00 -2.49
N GLY A 267 -42.15 3.89 -3.09
CA GLY A 267 -43.06 3.90 -4.25
C GLY A 267 -42.42 4.35 -5.57
N ARG A 268 -41.08 4.46 -5.62
CA ARG A 268 -40.34 4.80 -6.85
C ARG A 268 -39.48 3.62 -7.28
N LYS A 269 -39.54 3.30 -8.57
CA LYS A 269 -38.62 2.35 -9.20
C LYS A 269 -37.25 3.00 -9.34
N ILE A 270 -36.22 2.28 -8.93
CA ILE A 270 -34.81 2.65 -9.09
C ILE A 270 -34.05 1.46 -9.69
N LEU A 271 -32.93 1.75 -10.34
CA LEU A 271 -31.98 0.74 -10.79
C LEU A 271 -30.84 0.66 -9.79
N VAL A 272 -30.52 -0.53 -9.31
CA VAL A 272 -29.48 -0.78 -8.31
C VAL A 272 -28.39 -1.66 -8.92
N CYS A 273 -27.14 -1.22 -8.79
CA CYS A 273 -25.97 -2.02 -9.12
C CYS A 273 -25.23 -2.39 -7.82
N GLN A 274 -25.38 -3.64 -7.37
CA GLN A 274 -24.78 -4.12 -6.13
C GLN A 274 -23.25 -4.14 -6.18
N ARG A 275 -22.67 -4.45 -7.35
CA ARG A 275 -21.22 -4.53 -7.54
C ARG A 275 -20.50 -3.23 -7.20
N TYR A 276 -21.11 -2.09 -7.55
CA TYR A 276 -20.56 -0.76 -7.30
C TYR A 276 -21.26 -0.04 -6.15
N MET A 277 -22.24 -0.68 -5.50
CA MET A 277 -23.07 -0.09 -4.44
C MET A 277 -23.78 1.21 -4.86
N LEU A 278 -24.28 1.24 -6.10
CA LEU A 278 -24.89 2.42 -6.71
C LEU A 278 -26.40 2.23 -6.94
N TYR A 279 -27.13 3.34 -6.95
CA TYR A 279 -28.47 3.39 -7.54
C TYR A 279 -28.66 4.62 -8.44
N THR A 280 -29.55 4.52 -9.41
CA THR A 280 -29.88 5.58 -10.36
C THR A 280 -31.35 5.50 -10.76
N ASP A 281 -31.86 6.55 -11.39
CA ASP A 281 -33.23 6.58 -11.87
C ASP A 281 -33.41 5.65 -13.10
N PRO A 282 -34.63 5.14 -13.35
CA PRO A 282 -34.91 4.12 -14.39
C PRO A 282 -34.51 4.45 -15.82
#